data_AF-A0A662HXQ0-F1
#
_entry.id   AF-A0A662HXQ0-F1
#
_cell.length_a   1.000
_cell.length_b   1.000
_cell.length_c   1.000
_cell.angle_alpha   90.00
_cell.angle_beta   90.00
_cell.angle_gamma   90.00
#
_symmetry.space_group_name_H-M   'P 1'
#
loop_
_entity.id
_entity.type
_entity.pdbx_description
1 polymer ?
#
loop_
_entity_poly.entity_id
_entity_poly.type
_entity_poly.pdbx_seq_one_letter_code
_entity_poly.pdbx_strand_id
1 'polypeptide(L)' 'RDSLKAIAEKVSLKYGVKIDVMLSSGTLVPGDTIIVASASAENREKAFAALREFIEEYKREATHEEEYV' A
#
# COMPACT_ATOMS: atom_id res chain seq x y z
N ARG A 1 -7.48 7.71 3.11
CA ARG A 1 -6.23 8.38 2.65
C ARG A 1 -5.20 8.48 3.77
N ASP A 2 -5.60 8.90 4.98
CA ASP A 2 -4.69 8.94 6.14
C ASP A 2 -4.26 7.55 6.63
N SER A 3 -5.14 6.56 6.54
CA SER A 3 -4.83 5.14 6.78
C SER A 3 -3.71 4.61 5.87
N LEU A 4 -3.81 4.84 4.56
CA LEU A 4 -2.82 4.39 3.57
C LEU A 4 -1.41 4.91 3.87
N LYS A 5 -1.30 6.20 4.23
CA LYS A 5 -0.03 6.83 4.59
C LYS A 5 0.51 6.24 5.89
N ALA A 6 -0.33 6.03 6.90
CA ALA A 6 0.07 5.44 8.17
C ALA A 6 0.59 4.00 8.00
N ILE A 7 -0.07 3.17 7.17
CA ILE A 7 0.39 1.81 6.85
C ILE A 7 1.76 1.87 6.15
N ALA A 8 1.90 2.73 5.13
CA ALA A 8 3.16 2.88 4.40
C ALA A 8 4.31 3.32 5.32
N GLU A 9 4.07 4.28 6.24
CA GLU A 9 5.06 4.74 7.22
C GLU A 9 5.44 3.63 8.20
N LYS A 10 4.46 2.89 8.74
CA LYS A 10 4.70 1.78 9.66
C LYS A 10 5.55 0.68 9.01
N VAL A 11 5.21 0.25 7.79
CA VAL A 11 5.96 -0.77 7.06
C VAL A 11 7.34 -0.25 6.66
N SER A 12 7.44 1.01 6.23
CA SER A 12 8.73 1.66 5.94
C SER A 12 9.68 1.61 7.12
N LEU A 13 9.20 1.97 8.32
CA LEU A 13 9.97 1.93 9.56
C LEU A 13 10.36 0.50 9.96
N LYS A 14 9.44 -0.47 9.84
CA LYS A 14 9.68 -1.87 10.18
C LYS A 14 10.80 -2.51 9.34
N TYR A 15 10.80 -2.26 8.04
CA TYR A 15 11.74 -2.87 7.10
C TYR A 15 12.99 -2.02 6.83
N GLY A 16 13.00 -0.76 7.28
CA GLY A 16 14.07 0.19 6.95
C GLY A 16 14.11 0.51 5.46
N VAL A 17 12.95 0.74 4.86
CA VAL A 17 12.78 1.00 3.42
C VAL A 17 12.01 2.30 3.19
N LYS A 18 12.08 2.86 1.99
CA LYS A 18 11.22 3.99 1.57
C LYS A 18 10.07 3.45 0.73
N ILE A 19 8.82 3.65 1.15
CA ILE A 19 7.62 3.31 0.37
C ILE A 19 6.98 4.59 -0.13
N ASP A 20 6.70 4.63 -1.44
CA ASP A 20 5.87 5.65 -2.07
C ASP A 20 4.62 4.98 -2.63
N VAL A 21 3.45 5.57 -2.36
CA VAL A 21 2.15 5.01 -2.74
C VAL A 21 1.25 6.07 -3.39
N MET A 22 0.54 5.65 -4.43
CA MET A 22 -0.51 6.43 -5.08
C MET A 22 -1.78 5.59 -5.17
N LEU A 23 -2.90 6.19 -4.75
CA LEU A 23 -4.22 5.57 -4.81
C LEU A 23 -5.11 6.39 -5.76
N SER A 24 -5.65 5.72 -6.77
CA SER A 24 -6.65 6.28 -7.67
C SER A 24 -7.97 6.48 -6.91
N SER A 25 -8.71 7.53 -7.24
CA SER A 25 -10.00 7.85 -6.62
C SER A 25 -11.01 8.31 -7.66
N GLY A 26 -12.29 8.05 -7.42
CA GLY A 26 -13.38 8.34 -8.35
C GLY A 26 -13.92 7.07 -9.02
N THR A 27 -14.65 7.23 -10.12
CA THR A 27 -15.16 6.09 -10.90
C THR A 27 -14.01 5.42 -11.63
N LEU A 28 -13.80 4.13 -11.36
CA LEU A 28 -12.81 3.29 -12.04
C LEU A 28 -13.53 2.26 -12.91
N VAL A 29 -12.93 1.92 -14.04
CA VAL A 29 -13.43 0.88 -14.95
C VAL A 29 -12.51 -0.34 -14.97
N PRO A 30 -12.99 -1.53 -15.40
CA PRO A 30 -12.15 -2.72 -15.48
C PRO A 30 -10.89 -2.47 -16.31
N GLY A 31 -9.73 -2.79 -15.73
CA GLY A 31 -8.41 -2.53 -16.31
C GLY A 31 -7.70 -1.30 -15.75
N ASP A 32 -8.40 -0.43 -15.01
CA ASP A 32 -7.78 0.71 -14.33
C ASP A 32 -6.91 0.28 -13.16
N THR A 33 -5.79 0.99 -12.97
CA THR A 33 -4.94 0.80 -11.80
C THR A 33 -5.55 1.50 -10.59
N ILE A 34 -5.99 0.70 -9.61
CA ILE A 34 -6.52 1.21 -8.34
C ILE A 34 -5.41 1.78 -7.45
N ILE A 35 -4.28 1.07 -7.35
CA ILE A 35 -3.17 1.41 -6.47
C ILE A 35 -1.83 1.12 -7.13
N VAL A 36 -0.88 2.03 -6.94
CA VAL A 36 0.54 1.82 -7.25
C VAL A 36 1.33 2.01 -5.97
N ALA A 37 2.18 1.04 -5.63
CA ALA A 37 3.13 1.14 -4.53
C ALA A 37 4.51 0.75 -5.03
N SER A 38 5.52 1.48 -4.56
CA SER A 38 6.93 1.21 -4.85
C SER A 38 7.73 1.26 -3.57
N ALA A 39 8.76 0.42 -3.46
CA ALA A 39 9.65 0.38 -2.31
C ALA A 39 11.11 0.43 -2.77
N SER A 40 11.90 1.30 -2.14
CA SER A 40 13.35 1.38 -2.33
C SER A 40 14.07 0.85 -1.09
N ALA A 41 15.00 -0.08 -1.30
CA ALA A 41 15.75 -0.75 -0.24
C ALA A 41 17.18 -1.09 -0.71
N GLU A 42 18.07 -1.37 0.25
CA GLU A 42 19.45 -1.81 -0.02
C GLU A 42 19.54 -3.18 -0.71
N ASN A 43 18.50 -4.02 -0.56
CA ASN A 43 18.41 -5.33 -1.18
C ASN A 43 16.97 -5.63 -1.60
N ARG A 44 16.84 -6.54 -2.57
CA ARG A 44 15.55 -6.88 -3.18
C ARG A 44 14.63 -7.58 -2.18
N GLU A 45 15.17 -8.39 -1.27
CA GLU A 45 14.40 -9.17 -0.30
C GLU A 45 13.59 -8.27 0.63
N LYS A 46 14.20 -7.20 1.15
CA LYS A 46 13.52 -6.19 1.96
C LYS A 46 12.44 -5.43 1.18
N ALA A 47 12.75 -5.01 -0.06
CA ALA A 47 11.78 -4.30 -0.89
C ALA A 47 10.53 -5.16 -1.17
N PHE A 48 10.73 -6.43 -1.55
CA PHE A 48 9.62 -7.36 -1.82
C PHE A 48 8.83 -7.69 -0.56
N ALA A 49 9.49 -7.94 0.57
CA ALA A 49 8.82 -8.23 1.83
C ALA A 49 7.98 -7.03 2.32
N ALA A 50 8.51 -5.82 2.21
CA ALA A 50 7.80 -4.59 2.56
C ALA A 50 6.57 -4.37 1.68
N LEU A 51 6.70 -4.51 0.35
CA LEU A 51 5.55 -4.37 -0.55
C LEU A 51 4.47 -5.43 -0.31
N ARG A 52 4.88 -6.67 0.00
CA ARG A 52 3.97 -7.76 0.36
C ARG A 52 3.17 -7.37 1.60
N GLU A 53 3.84 -7.00 2.69
CA GLU A 53 3.17 -6.64 3.94
C GLU A 53 2.27 -5.42 3.77
N PHE A 54 2.74 -4.38 3.08
CA PHE A 54 1.97 -3.17 2.79
C PHE A 54 0.62 -3.49 2.12
N ILE A 55 0.61 -4.31 1.07
CA ILE A 55 -0.64 -4.66 0.37
C ILE A 55 -1.58 -5.50 1.25
N GLU A 56 -1.05 -6.42 2.04
CA GLU A 56 -1.86 -7.26 2.95
C GLU A 56 -2.47 -6.42 4.10
N GLU A 57 -1.73 -5.46 4.65
CA GLU A 57 -2.26 -4.52 5.65
C GLU A 57 -3.30 -3.57 5.03
N TYR A 58 -3.00 -2.98 3.87
CA TYR A 58 -3.94 -2.11 3.15
C TYR A 58 -5.26 -2.83 2.86
N LYS A 59 -5.21 -4.06 2.33
CA LYS A 59 -6.42 -4.82 2.03
C LYS A 59 -7.22 -5.16 3.29
N ARG A 60 -6.56 -5.53 4.37
CA ARG A 60 -7.21 -5.85 5.65
C ARG A 60 -7.97 -4.64 6.22
N GLU A 61 -7.35 -3.47 6.19
CA GLU A 61 -8.00 -2.23 6.65
C GLU A 61 -9.08 -1.76 5.66
N ALA A 62 -8.86 -1.92 4.35
CA ALA A 62 -9.84 -1.54 3.32
C ALA A 62 -11.12 -2.39 3.36
N THR A 63 -11.07 -3.66 3.75
CA THR A 63 -12.27 -4.49 3.96
C THR A 63 -13.22 -3.93 5.03
N HIS A 64 -12.76 -3.01 5.89
CA HIS A 64 -13.64 -2.31 6.84
C HIS A 64 -14.31 -1.06 6.26
N GLU A 65 -13.89 -0.58 5.08
CA GLU A 65 -14.52 0.55 4.38
C GLU A 65 -15.53 0.09 3.31
N GLU A 66 -15.52 -1.19 2.90
CA GLU A 66 -16.45 -1.75 1.90
C GLU A 66 -17.89 -1.99 2.41
N GLU A 67 -18.21 -1.66 3.66
CA GLU A 67 -19.60 -1.72 4.18
C GLU A 67 -20.49 -0.57 3.67
N TYR A 68 -19.95 0.33 2.83
CA TYR A 68 -20.69 1.42 2.19
C TYR A 68 -20.45 1.48 0.68
N VAL A 69 -21.04 0.53 -0.06
CA VAL A 69 -21.46 0.73 -1.45
C VAL A 69 -22.83 0.11 -1.66
#